data_AF-A0A7S2NDD2-F1
#
_entry.id   AF-A0A7S2NDD2-F1
#
_cell.length_a   1.000
_cell.length_b   1.000
_cell.length_c   1.000
_cell.angle_alpha   90.00
_cell.angle_beta   90.00
_cell.angle_gamma   90.00
#
_symmetry.space_group_name_H-M   'P 1'
#
loop_
_entity.id
_entity.type
_entity.pdbx_description
1 polymer ?
#
loop_
_entity_poly.entity_id
_entity_poly.type
_entity_poly.pdbx_seq_one_letter_code
_entity_poly.pdbx_strand_id
1 'polypeptide(L)'
;DAFWGGSFTDARQIMDSPVPLLRDQTKLVFSPHAYGPSLYKLPSMAQWMPKHLRHDPELYPTVLPRKWDSIWGFSTELGMRPPLVLSETGGDMSCCYQDELHARGADAAWQVQLLLYLDSKDAGL
;
A
#
# COMPACT_ATOMS: atom_id res chain seq x y z
N ASP A 1 -1.32 10.28 0.47
CA ASP A 1 -1.49 9.58 -0.81
C ASP A 1 -1.43 8.08 -0.66
N ALA A 2 -2.59 7.44 -0.59
CA ALA A 2 -2.75 5.99 -0.64
C ALA A 2 -4.09 5.65 -1.31
N PHE A 3 -4.34 4.36 -1.55
CA PHE A 3 -5.64 3.85 -1.97
C PHE A 3 -6.70 4.11 -0.90
N TRP A 4 -7.98 4.11 -1.30
CA TRP A 4 -9.07 4.06 -0.34
C TRP A 4 -8.93 2.81 0.53
N GLY A 5 -9.03 2.97 1.85
CA GLY A 5 -8.74 1.88 2.80
C GLY A 5 -7.27 1.46 2.84
N GLY A 6 -6.37 2.14 2.13
CA GLY A 6 -4.97 1.75 1.99
C GLY A 6 -3.99 2.49 2.88
N SER A 7 -4.44 3.45 3.70
CA SER A 7 -3.57 4.16 4.64
C SER A 7 -4.13 4.18 6.05
N PHE A 8 -3.21 4.02 6.98
CA PHE A 8 -3.41 4.23 8.39
C PHE A 8 -2.50 5.37 8.88
N THR A 9 -2.04 6.30 8.02
CA THR A 9 -1.26 7.48 8.44
C THR A 9 -1.98 8.33 9.48
N ASP A 10 -3.31 8.38 9.39
CA ASP A 10 -4.16 9.03 10.39
C ASP A 10 -4.44 8.11 11.59
N ALA A 11 -3.80 6.95 11.68
CA ALA A 11 -4.03 6.04 12.79
C ALA A 11 -3.40 6.47 14.11
N ARG A 12 -2.60 7.54 14.13
CA ARG A 12 -2.40 8.29 15.38
C ARG A 12 -3.73 8.83 15.91
N GLN A 13 -4.62 9.31 15.03
CA GLN A 13 -6.01 9.63 15.41
C GLN A 13 -6.84 8.38 15.72
N ILE A 14 -6.53 7.22 15.11
CA ILE A 14 -7.14 5.93 15.51
C ILE A 14 -6.75 5.62 16.96
N MET A 15 -5.47 5.74 17.35
CA MET A 15 -5.03 5.57 18.74
C MET A 15 -5.73 6.50 19.74
N ASP A 16 -6.01 7.74 19.31
CA ASP A 16 -6.78 8.72 20.07
C ASP A 16 -8.30 8.59 19.87
N SER A 17 -8.76 7.65 19.02
CA SER A 17 -10.15 7.45 18.66
C SER A 17 -10.86 6.63 19.74
N PRO A 18 -12.14 6.93 20.05
CA PRO A 18 -12.90 6.23 21.09
C PRO A 18 -13.26 4.77 20.74
N VAL A 19 -12.75 4.19 19.66
CA VAL A 19 -13.05 2.80 19.26
C VAL A 19 -12.50 1.83 20.32
N PRO A 20 -13.37 1.10 21.05
CA PRO A 20 -12.95 0.29 22.19
C PRO A 20 -11.95 -0.83 21.84
N LEU A 21 -11.98 -1.33 20.60
CA LEU A 21 -11.10 -2.38 20.08
C LEU A 21 -9.62 -1.96 20.00
N LEU A 22 -9.33 -0.66 20.10
CA LEU A 22 -7.97 -0.14 20.07
C LEU A 22 -7.31 -0.15 21.45
N ARG A 23 -8.12 -0.31 22.51
CA ARG A 23 -7.64 -0.52 23.89
C ARG A 23 -7.26 -1.98 24.14
N ASP A 24 -7.91 -2.92 23.45
CA ASP A 24 -7.58 -4.35 23.48
C ASP A 24 -6.99 -4.79 22.13
N GLN A 25 -5.67 -4.58 21.99
CA GLN A 25 -4.92 -4.92 20.79
C GLN A 25 -4.98 -6.42 20.44
N THR A 26 -5.41 -7.30 21.36
CA THR A 26 -5.53 -8.74 21.07
C THR A 26 -6.67 -9.07 20.11
N LYS A 27 -7.59 -8.13 19.87
CA LYS A 27 -8.71 -8.26 18.92
C LYS A 27 -8.54 -7.42 17.66
N LEU A 28 -7.44 -6.67 17.56
CA LEU A 28 -7.20 -5.75 16.47
C LEU A 28 -6.45 -6.45 15.33
N VAL A 29 -6.96 -6.28 14.11
CA VAL A 29 -6.27 -6.64 12.87
C VAL A 29 -6.37 -5.44 11.93
N PHE A 30 -5.23 -5.01 11.39
CA PHE A 30 -5.23 -4.00 10.34
C PHE A 30 -5.41 -4.64 8.97
N SER A 31 -6.29 -4.08 8.16
CA SER A 31 -6.66 -4.69 6.88
C SER A 31 -6.64 -3.68 5.72
N PRO A 32 -5.45 -3.27 5.24
CA PRO A 32 -5.37 -2.26 4.19
C PRO A 32 -5.68 -2.83 2.81
N HIS A 33 -6.00 -1.92 1.89
CA HIS A 33 -6.09 -2.21 0.45
C HIS A 33 -4.82 -1.70 -0.24
N ALA A 34 -4.27 -2.47 -1.18
CA ALA A 34 -3.11 -2.07 -1.96
C ALA A 34 -3.26 -2.52 -3.41
N TYR A 35 -3.22 -1.57 -4.34
CA TYR A 35 -3.35 -1.84 -5.77
C TYR A 35 -2.14 -1.31 -6.54
N GLY A 36 -1.90 -1.91 -7.71
CA GLY A 36 -0.89 -1.44 -8.65
C GLY A 36 -1.42 -0.40 -9.64
N PRO A 37 -0.57 0.05 -10.57
CA PRO A 37 -0.95 1.02 -11.61
C PRO A 37 -2.10 0.54 -12.50
N SER A 38 -2.31 -0.78 -12.64
CA SER A 38 -3.37 -1.31 -13.51
C SER A 38 -4.79 -0.95 -13.08
N LEU A 39 -5.00 -0.54 -11.82
CA LEU A 39 -6.28 0.01 -11.36
C LEU A 39 -6.65 1.31 -12.08
N TYR A 40 -5.65 2.07 -12.52
CA TYR A 40 -5.81 3.39 -13.16
C TYR A 40 -5.60 3.37 -14.67
N LYS A 41 -5.65 2.19 -15.30
CA LYS A 41 -5.39 2.00 -16.74
C LYS A 41 -6.37 2.70 -17.69
N LEU A 42 -7.52 3.14 -17.18
CA LEU A 42 -8.49 3.93 -17.96
C LEU A 42 -8.11 5.42 -17.84
N PRO A 43 -8.08 6.20 -18.93
CA PRO A 43 -7.77 7.63 -18.87
C PRO A 43 -8.65 8.41 -17.88
N SER A 44 -9.91 8.02 -17.73
CA SER A 44 -10.86 8.62 -16.77
C SER A 44 -10.46 8.41 -15.30
N MET A 45 -9.64 7.40 -15.01
CA MET A 45 -9.18 7.03 -13.68
C MET A 45 -7.79 7.60 -13.35
N ALA A 46 -6.99 8.00 -14.36
CA ALA A 46 -5.63 8.50 -14.17
C ALA A 46 -5.52 9.70 -13.20
N GLN A 47 -6.55 10.54 -13.13
CA GLN A 47 -6.59 11.68 -12.19
C GLN A 47 -6.57 11.23 -10.71
N TRP A 48 -7.10 10.05 -10.41
CA TRP A 48 -7.19 9.48 -9.06
C TRP A 48 -5.98 8.63 -8.66
N MET A 49 -5.02 8.45 -9.58
CA MET A 49 -3.80 7.69 -9.31
C MET A 49 -3.00 8.36 -8.18
N PRO A 50 -2.53 7.62 -7.16
CA PRO A 50 -1.66 8.20 -6.13
C PRO A 50 -0.41 8.86 -6.76
N LYS A 51 -0.02 10.04 -6.26
CA LYS A 51 1.10 10.81 -6.84
C LYS A 51 2.42 10.03 -6.85
N HIS A 52 2.63 9.14 -5.88
CA HIS A 52 3.85 8.32 -5.83
C HIS A 52 3.93 7.30 -6.97
N LEU A 53 2.81 6.92 -7.57
CA LEU A 53 2.80 6.14 -8.81
C LEU A 53 2.91 7.03 -10.05
N ARG A 54 2.88 8.37 -9.91
CA ARG A 54 2.86 9.32 -11.03
C ARG A 54 4.19 10.05 -11.31
N HIS A 55 5.08 10.16 -10.34
CA HIS A 55 6.15 11.16 -10.42
C HIS A 55 7.57 10.62 -10.43
N ASP A 56 7.77 9.30 -10.37
CA ASP A 56 9.14 8.76 -10.33
C ASP A 56 9.26 7.38 -10.99
N PRO A 57 9.20 7.31 -12.33
CA PRO A 57 9.40 6.06 -13.06
C PRO A 57 10.82 5.49 -12.91
N GLU A 58 11.83 6.32 -12.62
CA GLU A 58 13.22 5.87 -12.45
C GLU A 58 13.43 5.10 -11.14
N LEU A 59 12.72 5.50 -10.07
CA LEU A 59 12.77 4.81 -8.78
C LEU A 59 11.70 3.73 -8.63
N TYR A 60 10.87 3.50 -9.65
CA TYR A 60 9.88 2.44 -9.63
C TYR A 60 10.52 1.08 -10.01
N PRO A 61 10.21 -0.05 -9.33
CA PRO A 61 9.34 -0.20 -8.16
C PRO A 61 10.06 -0.03 -6.80
N THR A 62 11.36 0.28 -6.79
CA THR A 62 12.21 0.23 -5.58
C THR A 62 11.82 1.24 -4.49
N VAL A 63 11.10 2.30 -4.84
CA VAL A 63 10.57 3.30 -3.89
C VAL A 63 9.34 2.79 -3.10
N LEU A 64 8.66 1.74 -3.56
CA LEU A 64 7.39 1.27 -3.00
C LEU A 64 7.48 0.80 -1.53
N PRO A 65 8.51 0.04 -1.08
CA PRO A 65 8.67 -0.35 0.33
C PRO A 65 8.63 0.82 1.30
N ARG A 66 9.38 1.90 1.00
CA ARG A 66 9.40 3.12 1.82
C ARG A 66 8.02 3.78 1.89
N LYS A 67 7.23 3.68 0.82
CA LYS A 67 5.85 4.19 0.82
C LYS A 67 4.94 3.33 1.70
N TRP A 68 5.04 2.00 1.62
CA TRP A 68 4.29 1.10 2.49
C TRP A 68 4.66 1.27 3.97
N ASP A 69 5.93 1.47 4.29
CA ASP A 69 6.36 1.84 5.65
C ASP A 69 5.68 3.13 6.13
N SER A 70 5.59 4.14 5.26
CA SER A 70 4.96 5.41 5.64
C SER A 70 3.44 5.30 5.87
N ILE A 71 2.75 4.31 5.29
CA ILE A 71 1.29 4.16 5.39
C ILE A 71 0.82 3.03 6.32
N TRP A 72 1.65 2.01 6.55
CA TRP A 72 1.37 0.85 7.39
C TRP A 72 2.42 0.63 8.49
N GLY A 73 3.68 0.95 8.21
CA GLY A 73 4.83 0.71 9.09
C GLY A 73 4.83 1.51 10.40
N PHE A 74 4.14 2.65 10.45
CA PHE A 74 4.01 3.47 11.68
C PHE A 74 3.46 2.67 12.88
N SER A 75 2.70 1.59 12.66
CA SER A 75 2.18 0.73 13.72
C SER A 75 3.33 0.17 14.58
N THR A 76 4.41 -0.27 13.94
CA THR A 76 5.61 -0.79 14.62
C THR A 76 6.31 0.28 15.45
N GLU A 77 6.36 1.52 14.96
CA GLU A 77 6.96 2.67 15.67
C GLU A 77 6.19 3.06 16.94
N LEU A 78 4.87 2.85 16.95
CA LEU A 78 4.00 3.13 18.11
C LEU A 78 3.96 1.98 19.13
N GLY A 79 4.79 0.95 18.97
CA GLY A 79 4.76 -0.25 19.81
C GLY A 79 3.50 -1.10 19.61
N MET A 80 2.71 -0.80 18.60
CA MET A 80 1.52 -1.56 18.22
C MET A 80 1.88 -2.59 17.16
N ARG A 81 1.72 -3.87 17.48
CA ARG A 81 1.93 -4.94 16.49
C ARG A 81 0.69 -5.81 16.29
N PRO A 82 -0.51 -5.23 16.06
CA PRO A 82 -1.62 -6.05 15.59
C PRO A 82 -1.23 -6.66 14.23
N PRO A 83 -1.67 -7.89 13.93
CA PRO A 83 -1.47 -8.47 12.62
C PRO A 83 -2.01 -7.55 11.52
N LEU A 84 -1.27 -7.47 10.42
CA LEU A 84 -1.72 -6.82 9.19
C LEU A 84 -2.10 -7.90 8.18
N VAL A 85 -3.34 -7.87 7.70
CA VAL A 85 -3.84 -8.79 6.68
C VAL A 85 -4.25 -7.95 5.47
N LEU A 86 -3.55 -8.08 4.36
CA LEU A 86 -3.92 -7.34 3.15
C LEU A 86 -5.24 -7.90 2.59
N SER A 87 -6.35 -7.16 2.70
CA SER A 87 -7.69 -7.64 2.30
C SER A 87 -7.94 -7.55 0.81
N GLU A 88 -7.36 -6.55 0.16
CA GLU A 88 -7.54 -6.32 -1.26
C GLU A 88 -6.21 -6.01 -1.93
N THR A 89 -5.87 -6.85 -2.90
CA THR A 89 -4.75 -6.62 -3.80
C THR A 89 -4.95 -7.36 -5.10
N GLY A 90 -4.29 -6.87 -6.14
CA GLY A 90 -4.32 -7.46 -7.46
C GLY A 90 -4.23 -6.41 -8.55
N GLY A 91 -4.17 -6.91 -9.78
CA GLY A 91 -4.01 -6.07 -10.95
C GLY A 91 -3.71 -6.90 -12.19
N ASP A 92 -3.83 -6.25 -13.34
CA ASP A 92 -3.51 -6.85 -14.62
C ASP A 92 -1.99 -6.82 -14.83
N MET A 93 -1.35 -7.97 -14.61
CA MET A 93 0.11 -8.14 -14.73
C MET A 93 0.66 -7.79 -16.13
N SER A 94 -0.20 -7.79 -17.16
CA SER A 94 0.17 -7.49 -18.54
C SER A 94 0.02 -6.02 -18.93
N CYS A 95 -0.69 -5.25 -18.10
CA CYS A 95 -0.97 -3.82 -18.28
C CYS A 95 0.35 -2.99 -18.33
N CYS A 96 0.39 -1.81 -18.97
CA CYS A 96 -0.74 -0.93 -19.32
C CYS A 96 -0.64 -0.19 -20.68
N TYR A 97 -1.70 0.57 -21.03
CA TYR A 97 -1.80 1.37 -22.27
C TYR A 97 -0.91 2.63 -22.23
N GLN A 98 -0.46 3.09 -23.39
CA GLN A 98 0.63 4.05 -23.65
C GLN A 98 0.63 5.37 -22.84
N ASP A 99 1.42 5.39 -21.75
CA ASP A 99 2.12 6.52 -21.14
C ASP A 99 3.25 5.95 -20.23
N GLU A 100 4.25 6.75 -19.82
CA GLU A 100 5.49 6.28 -19.13
C GLU A 100 5.25 5.50 -17.82
N LEU A 101 4.11 5.68 -17.16
CA LEU A 101 3.72 5.02 -15.90
C LEU A 101 2.92 3.74 -16.10
N HIS A 102 2.68 3.41 -17.36
CA HIS A 102 1.88 2.31 -17.84
C HIS A 102 2.70 1.37 -18.71
N ALA A 103 4.03 1.35 -18.53
CA ALA A 103 4.89 0.40 -19.22
C ALA A 103 4.40 -1.04 -19.01
N ARG A 104 4.48 -1.85 -20.06
CA ARG A 104 4.10 -3.26 -20.00
C ARG A 104 4.86 -3.96 -18.86
N GLY A 105 4.13 -4.54 -17.92
CA GLY A 105 4.70 -5.25 -16.78
C GLY A 105 4.95 -4.38 -15.54
N ALA A 106 4.60 -3.09 -15.56
CA ALA A 106 4.71 -2.23 -14.38
C ALA A 106 3.89 -2.76 -13.20
N ASP A 107 2.71 -3.33 -13.45
CA ASP A 107 1.88 -3.94 -12.41
C ASP A 107 2.47 -5.26 -11.90
N ALA A 108 3.09 -6.07 -12.77
CA ALA A 108 3.83 -7.25 -12.33
C ALA A 108 4.98 -6.88 -11.39
N ALA A 109 5.75 -5.83 -11.73
CA ALA A 109 6.82 -5.32 -10.88
C ALA A 109 6.28 -4.78 -9.55
N TRP A 110 5.11 -4.14 -9.55
CA TRP A 110 4.40 -3.72 -8.34
C TRP A 110 4.09 -4.90 -7.41
N GLN A 111 3.45 -5.95 -7.96
CA GLN A 111 2.99 -7.10 -7.20
C GLN A 111 4.18 -7.88 -6.61
N VAL A 112 5.24 -8.09 -7.39
CA VAL A 112 6.48 -8.71 -6.89
C VAL A 112 7.06 -7.91 -5.74
N GLN A 113 7.16 -6.59 -5.88
CA GLN A 113 7.72 -5.74 -4.83
C GLN A 113 6.87 -5.76 -3.56
N LEU A 114 5.54 -5.83 -3.69
CA LEU A 114 4.63 -5.95 -2.54
C LEU A 114 4.85 -7.26 -1.80
N LEU A 115 4.92 -8.39 -2.51
CA LEU A 115 5.16 -9.69 -1.88
C LEU A 115 6.51 -9.73 -1.16
N LEU A 116 7.57 -9.20 -1.79
CA LEU A 116 8.89 -9.07 -1.15
C LEU A 116 8.86 -8.20 0.10
N TYR A 117 8.10 -7.09 0.06
CA TYR A 117 7.93 -6.24 1.22
C TYR A 117 7.18 -6.96 2.35
N LEU A 118 6.06 -7.62 2.06
CA LEU A 118 5.29 -8.36 3.06
C LEU A 118 6.11 -9.48 3.70
N ASP A 119 6.85 -10.24 2.90
CA ASP A 119 7.76 -11.30 3.37
C ASP A 119 8.83 -10.73 4.32
N SER A 120 9.46 -9.59 3.96
CA SER A 120 10.45 -8.93 4.81
C SER A 120 9.88 -8.49 6.18
N LYS A 121 8.61 -8.07 6.22
CA LYS A 121 7.94 -7.62 7.45
C LYS A 121 7.46 -8.78 8.32
N ASP A 122 6.98 -9.86 7.72
CA ASP A 122 6.60 -11.08 8.45
C ASP A 122 7.83 -11.77 9.07
N ALA A 123 8.98 -11.71 8.38
CA ALA A 123 10.26 -12.18 8.91
C ALA A 123 10.82 -11.34 10.07
N GLY A 124 10.18 -10.23 10.44
CA GLY A 124 10.58 -9.38 11.57
C GLY A 124 11.79 -8.47 11.32
N LEU A 125 12.07 -8.11 10.06
CA LEU A 125 13.15 -7.20 9.65
C LEU A 125 12.70 -5.74 9.50
#